data_AF-A0A5Q4FHS9-F1
#
_entry.id   AF-A0A5Q4FHS9-F1
#
_cell.length_a   1.000
_cell.length_b   1.000
_cell.length_c   1.000
_cell.angle_alpha   90.00
_cell.angle_beta   90.00
_cell.angle_gamma   90.00
#
_symmetry.space_group_name_H-M   'P 1'
#
loop_
_entity.id
_entity.type
_entity.pdbx_description
1 polymer ?
#
loop_
_entity_poly.entity_id
_entity_poly.type
_entity_poly.pdbx_seq_one_letter_code
_entity_poly.pdbx_strand_id
1 'polypeptide(L)'
;TIVRRDRNSDDWYLGSMTDREGRTLEARLDFLDDRRDYVAEIYRDGEEAHWETNKYDIVIEHKLVNSETVMPLVLAPGGGQAVRFRPAEPSDLEALPRL
;
A
#
# COMPACT_ATOMS: atom_id res chain seq x y z
N THR A 1 -10.25 -5.83 2.68
CA THR A 1 -9.55 -4.60 2.24
C THR A 1 -10.55 -3.49 2.08
N ILE A 2 -10.21 -2.29 2.54
CA ILE A 2 -11.06 -1.09 2.43
C ILE A 2 -10.23 0.02 1.80
N VAL A 3 -10.86 0.82 0.93
CA VAL A 3 -10.26 1.98 0.28
C VAL A 3 -11.12 3.21 0.53
N ARG A 4 -10.51 4.36 0.82
CA ARG A 4 -11.19 5.64 0.97
C ARG A 4 -10.38 6.79 0.37
N ARG A 5 -11.06 7.71 -0.29
CA ARG A 5 -10.51 9.03 -0.64
C ARG A 5 -10.71 9.97 0.54
N ASP A 6 -9.71 10.79 0.85
CA ASP A 6 -9.91 11.91 1.77
C ASP A 6 -10.86 12.96 1.15
N ARG A 7 -11.63 13.63 2.00
CA ARG A 7 -12.66 14.58 1.54
C ARG A 7 -12.07 15.89 1.03
N ASN A 8 -10.90 16.27 1.52
CA ASN A 8 -10.30 17.59 1.28
C ASN A 8 -8.97 17.50 0.52
N SER A 9 -8.65 16.34 -0.05
CA SER A 9 -7.45 16.13 -0.84
C SER A 9 -7.67 15.10 -1.94
N ASP A 10 -6.68 14.95 -2.79
CA ASP A 10 -6.61 13.90 -3.82
C ASP A 10 -5.99 12.61 -3.30
N ASP A 11 -5.76 12.52 -1.98
CA ASP A 11 -5.16 11.37 -1.38
C ASP A 11 -6.16 10.23 -1.23
N TRP A 12 -5.67 9.02 -1.48
CA TRP A 12 -6.38 7.78 -1.21
C TRP A 12 -5.67 6.99 -0.11
N TYR A 13 -6.45 6.20 0.62
CA TYR A 13 -5.96 5.36 1.70
C TYR A 13 -6.53 3.96 1.54
N LEU A 14 -5.66 2.96 1.52
CA LEU A 14 -5.99 1.55 1.53
C LEU A 14 -5.56 0.94 2.86
N GLY A 15 -6.47 0.16 3.46
CA GLY A 15 -6.18 -0.66 4.62
C GLY A 15 -6.59 -2.10 4.37
N SER A 16 -5.69 -3.02 4.70
CA SER A 16 -5.95 -4.45 4.70
C SER A 16 -5.43 -5.08 5.97
N MET A 17 -6.18 -6.04 6.51
CA MET A 17 -5.80 -6.78 7.70
C MET A 17 -6.21 -8.25 7.54
N THR A 18 -5.50 -9.13 8.24
CA THR A 18 -5.79 -10.56 8.25
C THR A 18 -6.13 -11.06 9.64
N ASP A 19 -6.56 -12.32 9.72
CA ASP A 19 -6.80 -13.03 10.98
C ASP A 19 -5.54 -13.83 11.37
N ARG A 20 -5.69 -14.99 12.02
CA ARG A 20 -4.53 -15.79 12.46
C ARG A 20 -3.78 -16.45 11.30
N GLU A 21 -4.37 -16.50 10.11
CA GLU A 21 -3.72 -17.03 8.92
C GLU A 21 -3.18 -15.87 8.06
N GLY A 22 -1.90 -15.96 7.73
CA GLY A 22 -1.28 -15.06 6.75
C GLY A 22 -1.84 -15.32 5.36
N ARG A 23 -1.92 -14.27 4.53
CA ARG A 23 -2.41 -14.41 3.16
C ARG A 23 -1.84 -13.34 2.25
N THR A 24 -1.76 -13.68 0.97
CA THR A 24 -1.46 -12.75 -0.11
C THR A 24 -2.73 -12.43 -0.88
N LEU A 25 -2.98 -11.15 -1.11
CA LEU A 25 -4.10 -10.66 -1.90
C LEU A 25 -3.59 -9.78 -3.04
N GLU A 26 -4.32 -9.73 -4.14
CA GLU A 26 -4.06 -8.77 -5.21
C GLU A 26 -5.07 -7.63 -5.13
N ALA A 27 -4.58 -6.40 -5.00
CA ALA A 27 -5.40 -5.19 -5.01
C ALA A 27 -5.24 -4.47 -6.35
N ARG A 28 -6.32 -4.42 -7.13
CA ARG A 28 -6.41 -3.54 -8.30
C ARG A 28 -6.55 -2.10 -7.82
N LEU A 29 -5.73 -1.19 -8.34
CA LEU A 29 -5.75 0.22 -7.98
C LEU A 29 -6.63 1.06 -8.95
N ASP A 30 -7.61 0.43 -9.59
CA ASP A 30 -8.49 1.04 -10.59
C ASP A 30 -9.42 2.13 -10.05
N PHE A 31 -9.47 2.32 -8.74
CA PHE A 31 -10.12 3.43 -8.07
C PHE A 31 -9.33 4.74 -8.13
N LEU A 32 -8.03 4.70 -8.45
CA LEU A 32 -7.20 5.90 -8.63
C LEU A 32 -7.64 6.67 -9.88
N ASP A 33 -7.36 7.98 -9.89
CA ASP A 33 -7.72 8.82 -11.02
C ASP A 33 -7.00 8.35 -12.31
N ASP A 34 -7.73 8.27 -13.41
CA ASP A 34 -7.21 7.77 -14.69
C ASP A 34 -6.05 8.62 -15.22
N ARG A 35 -5.03 7.96 -15.80
CA ARG A 35 -3.81 8.58 -16.35
C ARG A 35 -3.06 9.50 -15.37
N ARG A 36 -3.19 9.26 -14.06
CA ARG A 36 -2.46 9.97 -13.01
C ARG A 36 -1.54 9.01 -12.26
N ASP A 37 -0.30 9.44 -12.07
CA ASP A 37 0.67 8.74 -11.23
C ASP A 37 0.52 9.17 -9.76
N TYR A 38 0.68 8.21 -8.87
CA TYR A 38 0.63 8.37 -7.43
C TYR A 38 1.90 7.80 -6.80
N VAL A 39 2.32 8.39 -5.69
CA VAL A 39 3.25 7.76 -4.76
C VAL A 39 2.43 6.93 -3.78
N ALA A 40 2.65 5.61 -3.82
CA ALA A 40 2.21 4.67 -2.81
C ALA A 40 3.22 4.68 -1.65
N GLU A 41 2.84 5.27 -0.52
CA GLU A 41 3.53 5.17 0.77
C GLU A 41 3.01 3.90 1.46
N ILE A 42 3.79 2.83 1.37
CA ILE A 42 3.41 1.47 1.77
C ILE A 42 3.97 1.18 3.14
N TYR A 43 3.09 0.83 4.07
CA TYR A 43 3.39 0.37 5.42
C TYR A 43 2.93 -1.08 5.51
N ARG A 44 3.86 -2.03 5.44
CA ARG A 44 3.56 -3.45 5.45
C ARG A 44 4.33 -4.19 6.52
N ASP A 45 3.78 -5.32 6.93
CA ASP A 45 4.51 -6.31 7.71
C ASP A 45 5.85 -6.65 7.03
N GLY A 46 6.92 -6.74 7.83
CA GLY A 46 8.20 -7.27 7.40
C GLY A 46 8.15 -8.79 7.19
N GLU A 47 9.21 -9.35 6.60
CA GLU A 47 9.25 -10.78 6.23
C GLU A 47 9.14 -11.70 7.45
N GLU A 48 9.63 -11.26 8.61
CA GLU A 48 9.66 -12.01 9.86
C GLU A 48 8.57 -11.53 10.84
N ALA A 49 7.60 -10.75 10.36
CA ALA A 49 6.55 -10.19 11.19
C ALA A 49 5.61 -11.30 11.71
N HIS A 50 5.36 -11.28 13.02
CA HIS A 50 4.42 -12.20 13.65
C HIS A 50 3.89 -11.59 14.95
N TRP A 51 2.57 -11.66 15.15
CA TRP A 51 1.92 -10.95 16.26
C TRP A 51 2.42 -11.36 17.66
N GLU A 52 2.87 -12.61 17.86
CA GLU A 52 3.43 -13.08 19.14
C GLU A 52 4.92 -12.83 19.30
N THR A 53 5.71 -13.09 18.25
CA THR A 53 7.17 -13.24 18.35
C THR A 53 7.92 -12.03 17.81
N ASN A 54 7.34 -11.27 16.88
CA ASN A 54 7.98 -10.14 16.24
C ASN A 54 6.97 -9.11 15.68
N LYS A 55 6.31 -8.39 16.60
CA LYS A 55 5.19 -7.47 16.31
C LYS A 55 5.57 -6.10 15.74
N TYR A 56 6.86 -5.80 15.62
CA TYR A 56 7.35 -4.47 15.20
C TYR A 56 8.14 -4.51 13.88
N ASP A 57 8.24 -5.69 13.26
CA ASP A 57 8.88 -5.80 11.96
C ASP A 57 7.97 -5.18 10.89
N ILE A 58 8.35 -3.99 10.45
CA ILE A 58 7.61 -3.17 9.51
C ILE A 58 8.55 -2.69 8.42
N VAL A 59 8.08 -2.78 7.18
CA VAL A 59 8.74 -2.19 6.02
C VAL A 59 7.93 -0.98 5.59
N ILE A 60 8.62 0.15 5.46
CA ILE A 60 8.07 1.38 4.90
C ILE A 60 8.77 1.64 3.59
N GLU A 61 8.01 1.66 2.50
CA GLU A 61 8.55 1.87 1.16
C GLU A 61 7.69 2.82 0.33
N HIS A 62 8.32 3.47 -0.66
CA HIS A 62 7.68 4.39 -1.57
C HIS A 62 7.81 3.87 -3.00
N LYS A 63 6.69 3.77 -3.71
CA LYS A 63 6.64 3.27 -5.09
C LYS A 63 5.72 4.13 -5.94
N LEU A 64 6.03 4.28 -7.22
CA LEU A 64 5.10 4.87 -8.18
C LEU A 64 4.06 3.84 -8.61
N VAL A 65 2.81 4.24 -8.64
CA VAL A 65 1.67 3.43 -9.08
C VAL A 65 0.68 4.28 -9.87
N ASN A 66 -0.20 3.62 -10.61
CA ASN A 66 -1.29 4.25 -11.35
C ASN A 66 -2.56 3.36 -11.29
N SER A 67 -3.63 3.78 -11.95
CA SER A 67 -4.91 3.05 -11.99
C SER A 67 -4.83 1.65 -12.62
N GLU A 68 -3.78 1.37 -13.42
CA GLU A 68 -3.55 0.07 -14.07
C GLU A 68 -2.78 -0.90 -13.17
N THR A 69 -2.25 -0.42 -12.04
CA THR A 69 -1.38 -1.20 -11.16
C THR A 69 -2.18 -2.26 -10.40
N VAL A 70 -1.63 -3.47 -10.36
CA VAL A 70 -2.09 -4.56 -9.47
C VAL A 70 -1.05 -4.72 -8.37
N MET A 71 -1.40 -4.30 -7.15
CA MET A 71 -0.50 -4.31 -6.01
C MET A 71 -0.66 -5.60 -5.20
N PRO A 72 0.41 -6.37 -4.96
CA PRO A 72 0.37 -7.47 -4.01
C PRO A 72 0.30 -6.92 -2.58
N LEU A 73 -0.62 -7.45 -1.79
CA LEU A 73 -0.75 -7.20 -0.36
C LEU A 73 -0.34 -8.47 0.37
N VAL A 74 0.83 -8.45 1.01
CA VAL A 74 1.35 -9.58 1.79
C VAL A 74 1.06 -9.30 3.25
N LEU A 75 0.13 -10.06 3.84
CA LEU A 75 -0.31 -9.87 5.22
C LEU A 75 0.24 -11.01 6.06
N ALA A 76 1.10 -10.70 7.02
CA ALA A 76 1.60 -11.68 7.97
C ALA A 76 0.47 -12.13 8.92
N PRO A 77 0.59 -13.30 9.57
CA PRO A 77 -0.38 -13.76 10.57
C PRO A 77 -0.68 -12.70 11.65
N GLY A 78 -1.94 -12.31 11.78
CA GLY A 78 -2.41 -11.28 12.72
C GLY A 78 -2.02 -9.84 12.34
N GLY A 79 -1.44 -9.66 11.15
CA GLY A 79 -0.90 -8.39 10.67
C GLY A 79 -1.78 -7.68 9.65
N GLY A 80 -1.15 -6.81 8.87
CA GLY A 80 -1.83 -5.92 7.96
C GLY A 80 -0.90 -5.12 7.04
N GLN A 81 -1.52 -4.39 6.14
CA GLN A 81 -0.86 -3.44 5.27
C GLN A 81 -1.72 -2.20 5.13
N ALA A 82 -1.10 -1.03 5.29
CA ALA A 82 -1.69 0.26 5.03
C ALA A 82 -0.93 0.95 3.90
N VAL A 83 -1.65 1.63 3.03
CA VAL A 83 -1.05 2.39 1.94
C VAL A 83 -1.73 3.74 1.83
N ARG A 84 -0.93 4.80 1.78
CA ARG A 84 -1.39 6.13 1.35
C ARG A 84 -0.96 6.34 -0.09
N PHE A 85 -1.89 6.78 -0.92
CA PHE A 85 -1.61 7.20 -2.28
C PHE A 85 -1.78 8.71 -2.33
N ARG A 86 -0.68 9.43 -2.52
CA ARG A 86 -0.71 10.87 -2.80
C ARG A 86 -0.36 11.10 -4.28
N PRO A 87 -0.89 12.14 -4.93
CA PRO A 87 -0.46 12.49 -6.28
C PRO A 87 1.07 12.61 -6.36
N ALA A 88 1.66 12.05 -7.41
CA ALA A 88 3.10 12.16 -7.62
C ALA A 88 3.48 13.56 -8.11
N GLU A 89 4.55 14.11 -7.54
CA GLU A 89 5.19 15.31 -8.04
C GLU A 89 6.25 14.95 -9.10
N PRO A 90 6.68 15.88 -9.97
CA PRO A 90 7.69 15.60 -10.98
C PRO A 90 8.99 15.01 -10.41
N SER A 91 9.41 15.44 -9.23
CA SER A 91 10.57 14.90 -8.51
C SER A 91 10.40 13.43 -8.11
N ASP A 92 9.18 13.02 -7.72
CA ASP A 92 8.89 11.63 -7.37
C ASP A 92 9.05 10.71 -8.59
N LEU A 93 8.64 11.19 -9.77
CA LEU A 93 8.73 10.43 -11.03
C LEU A 93 10.16 10.10 -11.44
N GLU A 94 11.12 10.95 -11.05
CA GLU A 94 12.55 10.74 -11.31
C GLU A 94 13.22 9.89 -10.22
N ALA A 95 12.73 9.97 -8.98
CA ALA A 95 13.41 9.41 -7.81
C ALA A 95 12.90 8.03 -7.39
N LEU A 96 11.63 7.72 -7.63
CA LEU A 96 11.00 6.52 -7.09
C LEU A 96 10.84 5.44 -8.17
N PRO A 97 11.08 4.16 -7.82
CA PRO A 97 10.82 3.07 -8.73
C PRO A 97 9.30 2.83 -8.85
N ARG A 98 8.88 2.43 -10.06
CA ARG A 98 7.51 1.97 -10.31
C ARG A 98 7.33 0.55 -9.76
N LEU A 99 6.14 0.28 -9.22
CA LEU A 99 5.76 -1.05 -8.73
C LEU A 99 5.56 -2.03 -9.89
#